data_AF-T1CBS5-F1
#
_entry.id   AF-T1CBS5-F1
#
_cell.length_a   1.000
_cell.length_b   1.000
_cell.length_c   1.000
_cell.angle_alpha   90.00
_cell.angle_beta   90.00
_cell.angle_gamma   90.00
#
_symmetry.space_group_name_H-M   'P 1'
#
loop_
_entity.id
_entity.type
_entity.pdbx_description
1 polymer ?
#
loop_
_entity_poly.entity_id
_entity_poly.type
_entity_poly.pdbx_seq_one_letter_code
_entity_poly.pdbx_strand_id
1 'polypeptide(L)'
;MSIETHYGRPMDIEWGKDGNTGRIYILQARPETVRSRNTTIERFHLGQRGAVLVEGRAIGHRIGAGTARIVASVADIHKVQPATCWSPT
;
A
#
# COMPACT_ATOMS: atom_id res chain seq x y z
N MET A 1 -11.38 4.15 -19.18
CA MET A 1 -12.64 3.83 -18.50
C MET A 1 -13.31 2.55 -18.99
N SER A 2 -13.11 2.08 -20.22
CA SER A 2 -13.84 0.92 -20.76
C SER A 2 -13.82 -0.34 -19.89
N ILE A 3 -12.68 -0.65 -19.25
CA ILE A 3 -12.55 -1.83 -18.37
C ILE A 3 -13.40 -1.66 -17.11
N GLU A 4 -13.28 -0.55 -16.38
CA GLU A 4 -14.09 -0.29 -15.17
C GLU A 4 -15.58 -0.18 -15.48
N THR A 5 -15.95 0.41 -16.63
CA THR A 5 -17.35 0.45 -17.10
C THR A 5 -17.88 -0.96 -17.35
N HIS A 6 -17.07 -1.86 -17.93
CA HIS A 6 -17.46 -3.25 -18.16
C HIS A 6 -17.67 -4.03 -16.85
N TYR A 7 -16.84 -3.79 -15.83
CA TYR A 7 -16.91 -4.51 -14.55
C TYR A 7 -17.73 -3.80 -13.46
N GLY A 8 -18.17 -2.57 -13.72
CA GLY A 8 -19.00 -1.76 -12.82
C GLY A 8 -18.35 -1.39 -11.48
N ARG A 9 -17.01 -1.43 -11.39
CA ARG A 9 -16.25 -1.17 -10.16
C ARG A 9 -14.82 -0.70 -10.48
N PRO A 10 -14.11 -0.07 -9.52
CA PRO A 10 -12.69 0.24 -9.67
C PRO A 10 -11.86 -1.01 -9.93
N MET A 11 -10.90 -0.90 -10.86
CA MET A 11 -10.08 -2.03 -11.30
C MET A 11 -8.58 -1.70 -11.16
N ASP A 12 -7.82 -2.65 -10.60
CA ASP A 12 -6.36 -2.67 -10.62
C ASP A 12 -5.91 -3.33 -11.93
N ILE A 13 -5.12 -2.60 -12.73
CA ILE A 13 -4.77 -2.95 -14.11
C ILE A 13 -3.25 -3.06 -14.25
N GLU A 14 -2.79 -4.25 -14.62
CA GLU A 14 -1.41 -4.47 -15.04
C GLU A 14 -1.34 -4.39 -16.56
N TRP A 15 -0.43 -3.56 -17.07
CA TRP A 15 -0.23 -3.35 -18.50
C TRP A 15 1.25 -3.37 -18.86
N GLY A 16 1.55 -3.72 -20.10
CA GLY A 16 2.91 -3.73 -20.65
C GLY A 16 2.95 -2.98 -21.99
N LYS A 17 4.04 -2.26 -22.24
CA LYS A 17 4.33 -1.68 -23.55
C LYS A 17 5.36 -2.55 -24.25
N ASP A 18 5.03 -3.03 -25.44
CA ASP A 18 6.00 -3.71 -26.30
C ASP A 18 7.07 -2.71 -26.77
N GLY A 19 8.34 -3.04 -26.57
CA GLY A 19 9.48 -2.19 -26.92
C GLY A 19 9.68 -2.05 -28.43
N ASN A 20 9.27 -3.04 -29.21
CA ASN A 20 9.51 -3.06 -30.65
C ASN A 20 8.39 -2.34 -31.41
N THR A 21 7.13 -2.61 -31.05
CA THR A 21 5.97 -2.01 -31.74
C THR A 21 5.40 -0.78 -31.03
N GLY A 22 5.77 -0.54 -29.78
CA GLY A 22 5.25 0.56 -28.96
C GLY A 22 3.80 0.36 -28.50
N ARG A 23 3.17 -0.77 -28.82
CA ARG A 23 1.78 -1.07 -28.46
C ARG A 23 1.65 -1.38 -26.97
N ILE A 24 0.51 -1.00 -26.40
CA ILE A 24 0.16 -1.26 -25.00
C ILE A 24 -0.79 -2.46 -24.95
N TYR A 25 -0.49 -3.40 -24.07
CA TYR A 25 -1.26 -4.61 -23.83
C TYR A 25 -1.69 -4.64 -22.36
N ILE A 26 -2.93 -5.07 -22.14
CA ILE A 26 -3.44 -5.36 -20.80
C ILE A 26 -3.03 -6.79 -20.47
N LEU A 27 -2.28 -6.96 -19.38
CA LEU A 27 -1.79 -8.26 -18.93
C LEU A 27 -2.75 -8.86 -17.89
N GLN A 28 -3.28 -8.01 -17.00
CA GLN A 28 -4.25 -8.41 -15.99
C GLN A 28 -5.20 -7.26 -15.66
N ALA A 29 -6.44 -7.61 -15.33
CA ALA A 29 -7.40 -6.69 -14.73
C ALA A 29 -8.12 -7.41 -13.58
N ARG A 30 -8.07 -6.85 -12.38
CA ARG A 30 -8.75 -7.40 -11.20
C ARG A 30 -9.47 -6.30 -10.44
N PRO A 31 -10.58 -6.59 -9.73
CA PRO A 31 -11.19 -5.61 -8.83
C PRO A 31 -10.14 -5.04 -7.86
N GLU A 32 -10.15 -3.74 -7.64
CA GLU A 32 -9.26 -3.10 -6.67
C GLU A 32 -9.44 -3.74 -5.29
N THR A 33 -8.34 -4.13 -4.64
CA THR A 33 -8.36 -4.83 -3.34
C THR A 33 -8.09 -3.90 -2.15
N VAL A 34 -7.84 -2.60 -2.38
CA VAL A 34 -7.46 -1.66 -1.33
C VAL A 34 -8.59 -0.64 -1.08
N ARG A 35 -9.21 -0.71 0.11
CA ARG A 35 -10.14 0.28 0.71
C ARG A 35 -11.26 0.82 -0.21
N SER A 36 -12.15 -0.04 -0.71
CA SER A 36 -13.36 0.36 -1.44
C SER A 36 -14.54 0.88 -0.58
N ARG A 37 -14.35 1.29 0.69
CA ARG A 37 -15.49 1.66 1.58
C ARG A 37 -15.35 2.90 2.46
N ASN A 38 -14.17 3.49 2.62
CA ASN A 38 -14.01 4.66 3.50
C ASN A 38 -13.59 5.89 2.70
N THR A 39 -14.56 6.74 2.38
CA THR A 39 -14.37 8.09 1.81
C THR A 39 -13.74 9.08 2.83
N THR A 40 -13.51 8.63 4.07
CA THR A 40 -12.92 9.44 5.13
C THR A 40 -11.39 9.43 5.03
N ILE A 41 -10.80 10.61 4.84
CA ILE A 41 -9.36 10.81 4.94
C ILE A 41 -8.99 10.85 6.43
N GLU A 42 -8.37 9.78 6.92
CA GLU A 42 -7.78 9.75 8.26
C GLU A 42 -6.39 10.41 8.22
N ARG A 43 -6.24 11.55 8.91
CA ARG A 43 -4.97 12.26 9.03
C ARG A 43 -4.39 12.07 10.43
N PHE A 44 -3.20 11.49 10.50
CA PHE A 44 -2.48 11.30 11.76
C PHE A 44 -1.51 12.46 11.97
N HIS A 45 -1.52 13.04 13.18
CA HIS A 45 -0.56 14.07 13.58
C HIS A 45 0.41 13.49 14.60
N LEU A 46 1.70 13.54 14.29
CA LEU A 46 2.74 13.10 15.21
C LEU A 46 2.97 14.18 16.27
N GLY A 47 2.57 13.93 17.52
CA GLY A 47 2.66 14.91 18.60
C GLY A 47 4.09 15.24 19.03
N GLN A 48 5.01 14.27 18.96
CA GLN A 48 6.42 14.46 19.29
C GLN A 48 7.32 13.68 18.34
N ARG A 49 8.47 14.27 17.98
CA ARG A 49 9.49 13.64 17.14
C ARG A 49 10.70 13.26 18.01
N GLY A 50 11.14 12.02 17.90
CA GLY A 50 12.45 11.59 18.39
C GLY A 50 13.57 11.90 17.39
N ALA A 51 14.78 11.47 17.70
CA ALA A 51 15.89 11.50 16.75
C ALA A 51 15.56 10.63 15.52
N VAL A 52 15.69 11.20 14.32
CA VAL A 52 15.47 10.46 13.07
C VAL A 52 16.70 9.62 12.78
N LEU A 53 16.52 8.29 12.73
CA LEU A 53 17.59 7.35 12.38
C LEU A 53 17.67 7.11 10.86
N VAL A 54 16.52 7.07 10.18
CA VAL A 54 16.38 6.80 8.74
C VAL A 54 15.13 7.51 8.21
N GLU A 55 15.15 7.91 6.93
CA GLU A 55 14.02 8.47 6.20
C GLU A 55 13.77 7.75 4.86
N GLY A 56 12.58 7.93 4.27
CA GLY A 56 12.21 7.27 3.01
C GLY A 56 10.90 7.79 2.42
N ARG A 57 10.51 7.23 1.27
CA ARG A 57 9.27 7.63 0.56
C ARG A 57 8.03 7.04 1.25
N ALA A 58 7.07 7.91 1.59
CA ALA A 58 5.79 7.48 2.15
C ALA A 58 4.91 6.82 1.07
N ILE A 59 4.36 5.63 1.39
CA ILE A 59 3.35 4.94 0.57
C ILE A 59 1.92 5.25 1.07
N GLY A 60 1.76 5.71 2.31
CA GLY A 60 0.46 6.08 2.90
C GLY A 60 0.57 7.07 4.06
N HIS A 61 -0.56 7.40 4.69
CA HIS A 61 -0.69 8.47 5.70
C HIS A 61 -0.76 8.02 7.16
N ARG A 62 -0.51 6.72 7.45
CA ARG A 62 -0.59 6.18 8.82
C ARG A 62 0.72 6.32 9.58
N ILE A 63 0.63 6.32 10.91
CA ILE A 63 1.76 6.23 11.84
C ILE A 63 1.69 4.88 12.55
N GLY A 64 2.74 4.07 12.40
CA GLY A 64 2.89 2.79 13.10
C GLY A 64 3.98 2.86 14.16
N ALA A 65 3.75 2.22 15.31
CA ALA A 65 4.74 2.08 16.37
C ALA A 65 4.85 0.62 16.82
N GLY A 66 6.08 0.14 16.98
CA GLY A 66 6.35 -1.23 17.40
C GLY A 66 7.84 -1.58 17.36
N THR A 67 8.16 -2.74 17.92
CA THR A 67 9.52 -3.28 17.92
C THR A 67 9.91 -3.76 16.53
N ALA A 68 11.00 -3.23 15.97
CA ALA A 68 11.54 -3.71 14.71
C ALA A 68 12.03 -5.17 14.84
N ARG A 69 11.84 -5.98 13.79
CA ARG A 69 12.23 -7.39 13.73
C ARG A 69 12.97 -7.67 12.42
N ILE A 70 14.00 -8.50 12.50
CA ILE A 70 14.73 -9.00 11.32
C ILE A 70 14.11 -10.34 10.90
N VAL A 71 13.64 -10.41 9.65
CA VAL A 71 13.09 -11.62 9.04
C VAL A 71 14.03 -12.02 7.91
N ALA A 72 14.88 -13.02 8.15
CA ALA A 72 15.90 -13.44 7.19
C ALA A 72 15.37 -14.50 6.21
N SER A 73 14.27 -15.17 6.56
CA SER A 73 13.62 -16.18 5.71
C SER A 73 12.12 -16.24 5.98
N VAL A 74 11.36 -16.89 5.09
CA VAL A 74 9.91 -17.10 5.25
C VAL A 74 9.58 -17.83 6.56
N ALA A 75 10.44 -18.74 7.02
CA ALA A 75 10.26 -19.46 8.28
C ALA A 75 10.23 -18.52 9.49
N ASP A 76 10.85 -17.34 9.40
CA ASP A 76 10.92 -16.35 10.47
C ASP A 76 9.69 -15.43 10.55
N ILE A 77 8.70 -15.59 9.67
CA ILE A 77 7.55 -14.67 9.61
C ILE A 77 6.75 -14.61 10.91
N HIS A 78 6.78 -15.70 11.69
CA HIS A 78 6.16 -15.78 13.01
C HIS A 78 6.77 -14.80 14.04
N LYS A 79 7.97 -14.25 13.78
CA LYS A 79 8.60 -13.22 14.63
C LYS A 79 7.93 -11.85 14.48
N VAL A 80 7.20 -11.62 13.39
CA VAL A 80 6.49 -10.36 13.15
C VAL A 80 5.28 -10.30 14.09
N GLN A 81 5.29 -9.31 14.97
CA GLN A 81 4.17 -9.06 15.89
C GLN A 81 3.28 -7.95 15.31
N PRO A 82 1.97 -7.98 15.61
CA PRO A 82 1.10 -6.86 15.29
C PRO A 82 1.67 -5.56 15.87
N ALA A 83 1.84 -4.55 15.03
CA ALA A 83 2.18 -3.20 15.47
C ALA A 83 0.91 -2.41 15.75
N THR A 84 0.96 -1.49 16.71
CA THR A 84 -0.16 -0.60 16.99
C THR A 84 -0.16 0.52 15.95
N CYS A 85 -1.31 0.73 15.31
CA CYS A 85 -1.55 1.98 14.59
C CYS A 85 -1.76 3.06 15.64
N TRP A 86 -0.87 4.04 15.70
CA TRP A 86 -0.97 5.11 16.68
C TRP A 86 -2.24 5.92 16.41
N SER A 87 -3.14 6.02 17.37
CA SER A 87 -4.36 6.84 17.29
C SER A 87 -4.11 8.18 17.99
N PRO A 88 -4.48 9.31 17.39
CA PRO A 88 -4.50 10.57 18.10
C PRO A 88 -5.74 10.56 19.02
N THR A 89 -5.54 10.22 20.28
CA THR A 89 -6.33 10.83 21.35
C THR A 89 -5.56 12.01 21.88
#